data_AF-A0A925JZ75-F1
#
_entry.id   AF-A0A925JZ75-F1
#
_cell.length_a   1.000
_cell.length_b   1.000
_cell.length_c   1.000
_cell.angle_alpha   90.00
_cell.angle_beta   90.00
_cell.angle_gamma   90.00
#
_symmetry.space_group_name_H-M   'P 1'
#
loop_
_entity.id
_entity.type
_entity.pdbx_description
1 polymer ?
#
loop_
_entity_poly.entity_id
_entity_poly.type
_entity_poly.pdbx_seq_one_letter_code
_entity_poly.pdbx_strand_id
1 'polypeptide(L)'
;MTVKKGWGSTVAGWFIEREEDAGQTPDADMSAADTEAIINAASGASPNEAYASPSSTQNVFQTAPPPATGGQVDFEAVFDAAGVDTEERARVARTVELLKSLPAGTDAGVKKQIVEASLKAFGVPIEKIIEAGVEEIQALDGYIRNGASDNEKLMAESDARIKQYEEEIRNIRGIMQQSVSELQNVIKVCNDKKLEVQQVLEFFGQAKVAEVVRESPKLHDPSAAPDTTAS
;
A
#
# COMPACT_ATOMS: atom_id res chain seq x y z
N MET A 1 32.64 -59.68 25.24
CA MET A 1 33.14 -58.45 24.58
C MET A 1 32.47 -57.27 25.24
N THR A 2 33.28 -56.47 25.91
CA THR A 2 32.95 -55.28 26.70
C THR A 2 32.43 -54.14 25.84
N VAL A 3 31.31 -53.54 26.24
CA VAL A 3 31.06 -52.12 26.01
C VAL A 3 30.70 -51.51 27.36
N LYS A 4 31.67 -50.79 27.94
CA LYS A 4 31.51 -49.94 29.11
C LYS A 4 30.49 -48.85 28.74
N LYS A 5 29.29 -48.95 29.33
CA LYS A 5 28.31 -47.87 29.32
C LYS A 5 28.93 -46.71 30.09
N GLY A 6 29.38 -45.68 29.37
CA GLY A 6 30.28 -44.65 29.88
C GLY A 6 29.65 -43.82 30.98
N TRP A 7 30.24 -43.92 32.17
CA TRP A 7 29.97 -43.11 33.37
C TRP A 7 30.13 -41.58 33.18
N GLY A 8 30.57 -41.13 32.00
CA GLY A 8 30.73 -39.70 31.67
C GLY A 8 29.49 -39.02 31.07
N SER A 9 28.51 -39.78 30.55
CA SER A 9 27.39 -39.18 29.79
C SER A 9 26.30 -38.57 30.68
N THR A 10 26.04 -39.14 31.87
CA THR A 10 25.04 -38.60 32.81
C THR A 10 25.54 -37.33 33.50
N VAL A 11 26.85 -37.15 33.56
CA VAL A 11 27.49 -36.00 34.21
C VAL A 11 27.71 -34.86 33.22
N ALA A 12 27.96 -35.16 31.94
CA ALA A 12 28.13 -34.16 30.87
C ALA A 12 26.93 -33.22 30.70
N GLY A 13 25.69 -33.66 30.96
CA GLY A 13 24.50 -32.81 30.86
C GLY A 13 24.45 -31.64 31.86
N TRP A 14 25.29 -31.67 32.90
CA TRP A 14 25.38 -30.63 33.92
C TRP A 14 26.63 -29.76 33.82
N PHE A 15 27.56 -30.04 32.88
CA PHE A 15 28.76 -29.24 32.61
C PHE A 15 28.66 -28.69 31.19
N ILE A 16 28.70 -27.36 31.02
CA ILE A 16 28.53 -26.74 29.70
C ILE A 16 29.91 -26.59 29.04
N GLU A 17 30.07 -27.21 27.87
CA GLU A 17 31.20 -27.05 26.95
C GLU A 17 30.93 -25.86 26.00
N ARG A 18 31.91 -24.98 25.80
CA ARG A 18 31.78 -23.74 25.02
C ARG A 18 32.08 -24.01 23.54
N GLU A 19 31.09 -23.91 22.66
CA GLU A 19 31.27 -23.88 21.20
C GLU A 19 30.94 -22.49 20.63
N GLU A 20 31.81 -22.02 19.73
CA GLU A 20 31.69 -20.78 18.96
C GLU A 20 31.12 -21.06 17.55
N ASP A 21 30.43 -20.03 17.03
CA ASP A 21 30.39 -19.58 15.63
C ASP A 21 29.11 -19.78 14.77
N ALA A 22 28.96 -18.77 13.89
CA ALA A 22 28.30 -18.70 12.59
C ALA A 22 26.80 -18.38 12.52
N GLY A 23 26.51 -17.11 12.23
CA GLY A 23 25.23 -16.66 11.67
C GLY A 23 25.46 -15.70 10.50
N GLN A 24 25.35 -16.19 9.28
CA GLN A 24 25.34 -15.42 8.03
C GLN A 24 23.91 -15.38 7.48
N THR A 25 23.41 -14.19 7.13
CA THR A 25 22.11 -13.97 6.48
C THR A 25 22.32 -13.36 5.09
N PRO A 26 21.58 -13.81 4.07
CA PRO A 26 21.26 -12.98 2.90
C PRO A 26 19.77 -12.61 2.91
N ASP A 27 19.42 -11.39 2.47
CA ASP A 27 18.69 -11.20 1.20
C ASP A 27 18.12 -9.79 0.97
N ALA A 28 18.10 -9.46 -0.33
CA ALA A 28 17.15 -8.64 -1.07
C ALA A 28 17.05 -7.12 -0.79
N ASP A 29 17.80 -6.37 -1.60
CA ASP A 29 17.64 -4.94 -1.87
C ASP A 29 16.75 -4.78 -3.13
N MET A 30 15.57 -4.17 -2.99
CA MET A 30 14.81 -3.61 -4.12
C MET A 30 14.80 -2.09 -3.96
N SER A 31 15.45 -1.42 -4.90
CA SER A 31 15.72 0.02 -4.86
C SER A 31 14.46 0.84 -5.18
N ALA A 32 14.27 1.93 -4.42
CA ALA A 32 13.19 2.91 -4.57
C ALA A 32 13.15 3.66 -5.91
N ALA A 33 14.13 3.43 -6.81
CA ALA A 33 14.23 4.09 -8.11
C ALA A 33 13.14 3.65 -9.12
N ASP A 34 12.58 2.44 -8.98
CA ASP A 34 11.56 1.95 -9.92
C ASP A 34 10.17 2.57 -9.69
N THR A 35 9.91 3.08 -8.48
CA THR A 35 8.64 3.69 -8.12
C THR A 35 8.49 5.11 -8.70
N GLU A 36 9.58 5.87 -8.80
CA GLU A 36 9.58 7.23 -9.35
C GLU A 36 9.41 7.26 -10.88
N ALA A 37 9.84 6.22 -11.60
CA ALA A 37 9.71 6.14 -13.05
C ALA A 37 8.25 6.01 -13.51
N ILE A 38 7.38 5.39 -12.69
CA ILE A 38 5.96 5.17 -12.99
C ILE A 38 5.15 6.46 -12.79
N ILE A 39 5.51 7.27 -11.79
CA ILE A 39 4.83 8.55 -11.49
C ILE A 39 5.06 9.57 -12.61
N ASN A 40 6.27 9.59 -13.18
CA ASN A 40 6.60 10.50 -14.28
C ASN A 40 5.93 10.12 -15.62
N ALA A 41 5.65 8.83 -15.85
CA ALA A 41 4.97 8.38 -17.06
C ALA A 41 3.45 8.69 -17.06
N ALA A 42 2.83 8.85 -15.87
CA ALA A 42 1.43 9.24 -15.73
C ALA A 42 1.20 10.74 -15.98
N SER A 43 2.25 11.55 -15.88
CA SER A 43 2.20 13.01 -16.06
C SER A 43 2.45 13.39 -17.51
N GLY A 44 1.60 12.93 -18.44
CA GLY A 44 1.67 13.16 -19.89
C GLY A 44 1.54 14.64 -20.34
N ALA A 45 2.31 15.54 -19.75
CA ALA A 45 2.40 16.95 -20.08
C ALA A 45 3.41 17.14 -21.23
N SER A 46 2.91 17.19 -22.45
CA SER A 46 3.61 17.85 -23.55
C SER A 46 3.58 19.37 -23.29
N PRO A 47 4.72 20.09 -23.30
CA PRO A 47 4.76 21.50 -22.93
C PRO A 47 4.49 22.39 -24.15
N ASN A 48 3.29 22.32 -24.72
CA ASN A 48 2.81 23.38 -25.62
C ASN A 48 1.31 23.25 -25.87
N GLU A 49 0.51 23.95 -25.07
CA GLU A 49 -0.66 24.72 -25.51
C GLU A 49 -1.23 25.43 -24.28
N ALA A 50 -1.00 26.74 -24.22
CA ALA A 50 -1.59 27.62 -23.23
C ALA A 50 -3.09 27.76 -23.50
N TYR A 51 -3.89 26.82 -23.00
CA TYR A 51 -5.31 27.05 -22.80
C TYR A 51 -5.45 28.04 -21.64
N ALA A 52 -5.97 29.23 -21.95
CA ALA A 52 -6.25 30.27 -20.98
C ALA A 52 -7.07 29.69 -19.81
N SER A 53 -6.52 29.72 -18.59
CA SER A 53 -7.22 29.30 -17.38
C SER A 53 -8.57 30.04 -17.23
N PRO A 54 -9.71 29.34 -17.20
CA PRO A 54 -10.94 29.93 -16.70
C PRO A 54 -11.10 29.63 -15.20
N SER A 55 -11.20 30.73 -14.44
CA SER A 55 -11.72 31.00 -13.09
C SER A 55 -11.93 29.84 -12.08
N SER A 56 -11.59 30.14 -10.82
CA SER A 56 -11.45 29.22 -9.68
C SER A 56 -12.69 29.03 -8.78
N THR A 57 -13.93 29.30 -9.21
CA THR A 57 -15.07 29.36 -8.26
C THR A 57 -16.45 28.85 -8.69
N GLN A 58 -16.58 27.94 -9.67
CA GLN A 58 -17.89 27.31 -9.90
C GLN A 58 -17.89 25.84 -9.56
N ASN A 59 -18.61 25.50 -8.48
CA ASN A 59 -19.12 24.16 -8.28
C ASN A 59 -20.18 23.96 -9.37
N VAL A 60 -19.74 23.48 -10.53
CA VAL A 60 -20.55 23.33 -11.75
C VAL A 60 -21.59 22.22 -11.60
N PHE A 61 -21.43 21.39 -10.58
CA PHE A 61 -22.28 20.25 -10.31
C PHE A 61 -23.33 20.57 -9.27
N GLN A 62 -24.59 20.25 -9.60
CA GLN A 62 -25.70 20.30 -8.66
C GLN A 62 -25.75 19.06 -7.75
N THR A 63 -25.23 17.93 -8.24
CA THR A 63 -25.09 16.67 -7.51
C THR A 63 -23.70 16.08 -7.72
N ALA A 64 -23.25 15.20 -6.81
CA ALA A 64 -21.92 14.60 -6.94
C ALA A 64 -21.79 13.85 -8.29
N PRO A 65 -20.80 14.19 -9.12
CA PRO A 65 -20.64 13.53 -10.41
C PRO A 65 -20.20 12.06 -10.24
N PRO A 66 -20.55 11.19 -11.19
CA PRO A 66 -20.25 9.75 -11.11
C PRO A 66 -18.73 9.49 -11.14
N PRO A 67 -18.20 8.53 -10.36
CA PRO A 67 -16.78 8.20 -10.40
C PRO A 67 -16.39 7.53 -11.75
N ALA A 68 -15.22 7.89 -12.29
CA ALA A 68 -14.67 7.29 -13.50
C ALA A 68 -14.16 5.86 -13.23
N THR A 69 -15.07 4.89 -13.20
CA THR A 69 -14.74 3.50 -12.87
C THR A 69 -13.89 2.90 -13.99
N GLY A 70 -12.68 2.45 -13.66
CA GLY A 70 -11.75 1.87 -14.65
C GLY A 70 -11.28 2.86 -15.73
N GLY A 71 -11.36 4.17 -15.48
CA GLY A 71 -11.00 5.20 -16.46
C GLY A 71 -12.07 5.44 -17.53
N GLN A 72 -13.23 4.79 -17.43
CA GLN A 72 -14.38 5.08 -18.28
C GLN A 72 -15.21 6.22 -17.68
N VAL A 73 -15.59 7.19 -18.52
CA VAL A 73 -16.40 8.33 -18.12
C VAL A 73 -17.81 8.14 -18.68
N ASP A 74 -18.81 8.21 -17.80
CA ASP A 74 -20.21 8.28 -18.18
C ASP A 74 -20.60 9.74 -18.43
N PHE A 75 -20.48 10.17 -19.68
CA PHE A 75 -20.76 11.56 -20.07
C PHE A 75 -22.22 11.96 -19.81
N GLU A 76 -23.18 11.05 -19.99
CA GLU A 76 -24.59 11.36 -19.75
C GLU A 76 -24.82 11.69 -18.28
N ALA A 77 -24.30 10.85 -17.38
CA ALA A 77 -24.41 11.07 -15.95
C ALA A 77 -23.58 12.27 -15.45
N VAL A 78 -22.45 12.60 -16.09
CA VAL A 78 -21.68 13.84 -15.81
C VAL A 78 -22.51 15.07 -16.16
N PHE A 79 -23.14 15.10 -17.33
CA PHE A 79 -23.98 16.21 -17.74
C PHE A 79 -25.25 16.33 -16.90
N ASP A 80 -25.87 15.20 -16.54
CA ASP A 80 -27.02 15.19 -15.62
C ASP A 80 -26.63 15.74 -14.24
N ALA A 81 -25.46 15.38 -13.72
CA ALA A 81 -24.96 15.89 -12.45
C ALA A 81 -24.70 17.40 -12.48
N ALA A 82 -24.31 17.95 -13.64
CA ALA A 82 -24.15 19.39 -13.88
C ALA A 82 -25.49 20.11 -14.12
N GLY A 83 -26.56 19.34 -14.35
CA GLY A 83 -27.90 19.87 -14.62
C GLY A 83 -28.12 20.29 -16.08
N VAL A 84 -27.28 19.83 -17.01
CA VAL A 84 -27.47 20.07 -18.45
C VAL A 84 -28.61 19.18 -18.96
N ASP A 85 -29.65 19.80 -19.50
CA ASP A 85 -30.87 19.09 -19.85
C ASP A 85 -30.69 18.18 -21.10
N THR A 86 -31.54 17.16 -21.24
CA THR A 86 -31.45 16.22 -22.38
C THR A 86 -31.75 16.92 -23.72
N GLU A 87 -32.63 17.92 -23.74
CA GLU A 87 -32.93 18.69 -24.96
C GLU A 87 -31.76 19.60 -25.35
N GLU A 88 -31.11 20.29 -24.41
CA GLU A 88 -29.87 21.04 -24.60
C GLU A 88 -28.79 20.16 -25.21
N ARG A 89 -28.51 19.00 -24.61
CA ARG A 89 -27.56 18.01 -25.17
C ARG A 89 -27.96 17.55 -26.57
N ALA A 90 -29.24 17.29 -26.81
CA ALA A 90 -29.72 16.87 -28.13
C ALA A 90 -29.56 17.98 -29.20
N ARG A 91 -29.59 19.26 -28.82
CA ARG A 91 -29.31 20.38 -29.75
C ARG A 91 -27.82 20.43 -30.09
N VAL A 92 -26.94 20.25 -29.11
CA VAL A 92 -25.49 20.18 -29.33
C VAL A 92 -25.13 18.98 -30.19
N ALA A 93 -25.63 17.78 -29.85
CA ALA A 93 -25.37 16.55 -30.60
C ALA A 93 -25.77 16.65 -32.07
N ARG A 94 -26.97 17.17 -32.37
CA ARG A 94 -27.43 17.41 -33.74
C ARG A 94 -26.54 18.41 -34.49
N THR A 95 -26.05 19.44 -33.81
CA THR A 95 -25.15 20.44 -34.40
C THR A 95 -23.78 19.82 -34.71
N VAL A 96 -23.26 18.97 -33.83
CA VAL A 96 -22.02 18.21 -34.05
C VAL A 96 -22.17 17.25 -35.23
N GLU A 97 -23.31 16.55 -35.33
CA GLU A 97 -23.60 15.65 -36.45
C GLU A 97 -23.66 16.43 -37.78
N LEU A 98 -24.34 17.57 -37.79
CA LEU A 98 -24.38 18.46 -38.95
C LEU A 98 -22.97 18.92 -39.36
N LEU A 99 -22.15 19.35 -38.40
CA LEU A 99 -20.77 19.76 -38.66
C LEU A 99 -19.91 18.61 -39.23
N LYS A 100 -20.10 17.38 -38.74
CA LYS A 100 -19.40 16.18 -39.23
C LYS A 100 -19.86 15.76 -40.63
N SER A 101 -21.10 16.06 -41.00
CA SER A 101 -21.65 15.73 -42.32
C SER A 101 -21.12 16.62 -43.46
N LEU A 102 -20.50 17.77 -43.12
CA LEU A 102 -19.96 18.69 -44.11
C LEU A 102 -18.69 18.13 -44.78
N PRO A 103 -18.49 18.37 -46.09
CA PRO A 103 -17.31 17.90 -46.80
C PRO A 103 -15.99 18.36 -46.16
N ALA A 104 -15.00 17.47 -46.13
CA ALA A 104 -13.64 17.84 -45.75
C ALA A 104 -13.10 18.87 -46.76
N GLY A 105 -12.52 19.97 -46.27
CA GLY A 105 -11.98 21.05 -47.11
C GLY A 105 -12.94 22.20 -47.45
N THR A 106 -14.20 22.19 -47.00
CA THR A 106 -15.05 23.39 -47.09
C THR A 106 -14.46 24.52 -46.25
N ASP A 107 -14.39 25.73 -46.83
CA ASP A 107 -13.97 26.94 -46.15
C ASP A 107 -14.79 27.19 -44.86
N ALA A 108 -14.14 27.68 -43.82
CA ALA A 108 -14.77 27.89 -42.51
C ALA A 108 -15.94 28.87 -42.56
N GLY A 109 -15.86 29.93 -43.38
CA GLY A 109 -16.94 30.89 -43.58
C GLY A 109 -18.14 30.26 -44.27
N VAL A 110 -17.89 29.43 -45.29
CA VAL A 110 -18.95 28.69 -46.01
C VAL A 110 -19.59 27.64 -45.10
N LYS A 111 -18.80 26.91 -44.29
CA LYS A 111 -19.32 25.96 -43.29
C LYS A 111 -20.25 26.66 -42.30
N LYS A 112 -19.83 27.80 -41.75
CA LYS A 112 -20.63 28.60 -40.84
C LYS A 112 -21.98 29.00 -41.46
N GLN A 113 -21.98 29.52 -42.69
CA GLN A 113 -23.20 29.91 -43.38
C GLN A 113 -24.16 28.73 -43.61
N ILE A 114 -23.64 27.56 -44.02
CA ILE A 114 -24.45 26.36 -44.22
C ILE A 114 -25.09 25.92 -42.90
N VAL A 115 -24.32 25.91 -41.81
CA VAL A 115 -24.81 25.51 -40.49
C VAL A 115 -25.85 26.48 -39.97
N GLU A 116 -25.58 27.80 -39.99
CA GLU A 116 -26.53 28.82 -39.54
C GLU A 116 -27.83 28.78 -40.34
N ALA A 117 -27.75 28.64 -41.66
CA ALA A 117 -28.93 28.52 -42.51
C ALA A 117 -29.72 27.24 -42.21
N SER A 118 -29.03 26.11 -41.99
CA SER A 118 -29.67 24.83 -41.66
C SER A 118 -30.35 24.90 -40.29
N LEU A 119 -29.66 25.37 -39.26
CA LEU A 119 -30.21 25.53 -37.91
C LEU A 119 -31.44 26.44 -37.92
N LYS A 120 -31.37 27.56 -38.65
CA LYS A 120 -32.51 28.47 -38.83
C LYS A 120 -33.68 27.81 -39.55
N ALA A 121 -33.42 27.02 -40.59
CA ALA A 121 -34.48 26.31 -41.34
C ALA A 121 -35.20 25.26 -40.49
N PHE A 122 -34.50 24.61 -39.57
CA PHE A 122 -35.06 23.64 -38.62
C PHE A 122 -35.56 24.27 -37.32
N GLY A 123 -35.56 25.61 -37.21
CA GLY A 123 -36.05 26.33 -36.04
C GLY A 123 -35.23 26.10 -34.76
N VAL A 124 -33.95 25.75 -34.90
CA VAL A 124 -33.05 25.53 -33.75
C VAL A 124 -32.39 26.86 -33.36
N PRO A 125 -32.63 27.39 -32.14
CA PRO A 125 -32.02 28.65 -31.70
C PRO A 125 -30.51 28.50 -31.50
N ILE A 126 -29.73 29.31 -32.20
CA ILE A 126 -28.25 29.25 -32.19
C ILE A 126 -27.72 29.60 -30.80
N GLU A 127 -28.30 30.62 -30.17
CA GLU A 127 -27.92 31.08 -28.83
C GLU A 127 -28.04 29.95 -27.80
N LYS A 128 -29.09 29.12 -27.91
CA LYS A 128 -29.31 27.97 -27.03
C LYS A 128 -28.34 26.82 -27.27
N ILE A 129 -27.85 26.65 -28.49
CA ILE A 129 -26.78 25.68 -28.78
C ILE A 129 -25.46 26.15 -28.16
N ILE A 130 -25.16 27.44 -28.26
CA ILE A 130 -23.95 28.02 -27.67
C ILE A 130 -23.99 27.91 -26.15
N GLU A 131 -25.12 28.25 -25.52
CA GLU A 131 -25.34 28.10 -24.09
C GLU A 131 -25.11 26.65 -23.64
N ALA A 132 -25.82 25.69 -24.24
CA ALA A 132 -25.67 24.26 -23.95
C ALA A 132 -24.23 23.76 -24.17
N GLY A 133 -23.57 24.17 -25.25
CA GLY A 133 -22.20 23.77 -25.55
C GLY A 133 -21.19 24.30 -24.53
N VAL A 134 -21.40 25.51 -24.01
CA VAL A 134 -20.56 26.08 -22.94
C VAL A 134 -20.82 25.36 -21.62
N GLU A 135 -22.07 25.03 -21.30
CA GLU A 135 -22.43 24.25 -20.11
C GLU A 135 -21.82 22.85 -20.13
N GLU A 136 -21.87 22.14 -21.26
CA GLU A 136 -21.21 20.84 -21.44
C GLU A 136 -19.70 20.93 -21.19
N ILE A 137 -19.02 21.94 -21.76
CA ILE A 137 -17.57 22.14 -21.53
C ILE A 137 -17.28 22.42 -20.06
N GLN A 138 -18.06 23.29 -19.42
CA GLN A 138 -17.87 23.60 -18.00
C GLN A 138 -18.11 22.37 -17.11
N ALA A 139 -19.09 21.53 -17.45
CA ALA A 139 -19.33 20.26 -16.76
C ALA A 139 -18.11 19.32 -16.88
N LEU A 140 -17.53 19.18 -18.06
CA LEU A 140 -16.35 18.34 -18.28
C LEU A 140 -15.11 18.89 -17.57
N ASP A 141 -14.86 20.19 -17.64
CA ASP A 141 -13.75 20.83 -16.94
C ASP A 141 -13.90 20.70 -15.41
N GLY A 142 -15.12 20.89 -14.91
CA GLY A 142 -15.47 20.65 -13.52
C GLY A 142 -15.20 19.20 -13.13
N TYR A 143 -15.57 18.24 -13.98
CA TYR A 143 -15.37 16.81 -13.73
C TYR A 143 -13.89 16.48 -13.54
N ILE A 144 -13.05 16.96 -14.44
CA ILE A 144 -11.59 16.74 -14.40
C ILE A 144 -10.99 17.37 -13.13
N ARG A 145 -11.39 18.60 -12.78
CA ARG A 145 -10.90 19.28 -11.57
C ARG A 145 -11.31 18.56 -10.29
N ASN A 146 -12.57 18.13 -10.20
CA ASN A 146 -13.05 17.38 -9.03
C ASN A 146 -12.31 16.05 -8.90
N GLY A 147 -12.15 15.31 -10.01
CA GLY A 147 -11.38 14.07 -10.02
C GLY A 147 -9.92 14.28 -9.59
N ALA A 148 -9.27 15.35 -10.04
CA ALA A 148 -7.91 15.69 -9.62
C ALA A 148 -7.83 16.01 -8.12
N SER A 149 -8.77 16.82 -7.60
CA SER A 149 -8.81 17.17 -6.18
C SER A 149 -9.07 15.98 -5.28
N ASP A 150 -9.99 15.09 -5.67
CA ASP A 150 -10.30 13.90 -4.88
C ASP A 150 -9.15 12.89 -4.92
N ASN A 151 -8.46 12.77 -6.05
CA ASN A 151 -7.25 11.96 -6.14
C ASN A 151 -6.11 12.52 -5.27
N GLU A 152 -5.91 13.84 -5.25
CA GLU A 152 -4.90 14.48 -4.38
C GLU A 152 -5.19 14.23 -2.90
N LYS A 153 -6.45 14.35 -2.47
CA LYS A 153 -6.87 14.01 -1.09
C LYS A 153 -6.60 12.55 -0.78
N LEU A 154 -6.98 11.64 -1.67
CA LEU A 154 -6.75 10.21 -1.50
C LEU A 154 -5.26 9.89 -1.35
N MET A 155 -4.41 10.51 -2.17
CA MET A 155 -2.96 10.35 -2.08
C MET A 155 -2.44 10.86 -0.73
N ALA A 156 -2.84 12.06 -0.31
CA ALA A 156 -2.41 12.64 0.97
C ALA A 156 -2.84 11.79 2.18
N GLU A 157 -4.08 11.30 2.19
CA GLU A 157 -4.59 10.39 3.23
C GLU A 157 -3.86 9.05 3.24
N SER A 158 -3.58 8.50 2.06
CA SER A 158 -2.84 7.24 1.91
C SER A 158 -1.40 7.37 2.40
N ASP A 159 -0.70 8.45 2.04
CA ASP A 159 0.67 8.73 2.50
C ASP A 159 0.74 8.92 4.02
N ALA A 160 -0.24 9.61 4.60
CA ALA A 160 -0.34 9.76 6.05
C ALA A 160 -0.49 8.40 6.75
N ARG A 161 -1.33 7.52 6.17
CA ARG A 161 -1.57 6.17 6.70
C ARG A 161 -0.36 5.25 6.53
N ILE A 162 0.37 5.35 5.42
CA ILE A 162 1.63 4.63 5.20
C ILE A 162 2.63 5.00 6.29
N LYS A 163 2.84 6.31 6.53
CA LYS A 163 3.75 6.79 7.58
C LYS A 163 3.38 6.26 8.96
N GLN A 164 2.09 6.25 9.28
CA GLN A 164 1.60 5.67 10.54
C GLN A 164 1.98 4.19 10.67
N TYR A 165 1.76 3.39 9.63
CA TYR A 165 2.13 1.97 9.66
C TYR A 165 3.64 1.74 9.72
N GLU A 166 4.45 2.57 9.05
CA GLU A 166 5.90 2.49 9.15
C GLU A 166 6.41 2.77 10.57
N GLU A 167 5.81 3.75 11.27
CA GLU A 167 6.11 4.03 12.67
C GLU A 167 5.73 2.85 13.58
N GLU A 168 4.57 2.24 13.36
CA GLU A 168 4.12 1.07 14.10
C GLU A 168 5.06 -0.13 13.90
N ILE A 169 5.45 -0.40 12.65
CA ILE A 169 6.44 -1.44 12.32
C ILE A 169 7.76 -1.18 13.04
N ARG A 170 8.23 0.07 13.05
CA ARG A 170 9.47 0.46 13.76
C ARG A 170 9.36 0.19 15.26
N ASN A 171 8.23 0.55 15.86
CA ASN A 171 7.99 0.33 17.29
C ASN A 171 7.98 -1.17 17.64
N ILE A 172 7.26 -1.98 16.87
CA ILE A 172 7.19 -3.44 17.06
C ILE A 172 8.58 -4.07 16.95
N ARG A 173 9.37 -3.68 15.95
CA ARG A 173 10.76 -4.15 15.81
C ARG A 173 11.62 -3.77 17.01
N GLY A 174 11.45 -2.55 17.56
CA GLY A 174 12.12 -2.11 18.78
C GLY A 174 11.79 -3.01 19.98
N ILE A 175 10.51 -3.33 20.18
CA ILE A 175 10.05 -4.24 21.24
C ILE A 175 10.67 -5.64 21.07
N MET A 176 10.69 -6.17 19.84
CA MET A 176 11.30 -7.47 19.56
C MET A 176 12.79 -7.48 19.90
N GLN A 177 13.53 -6.44 19.48
CA GLN A 177 14.96 -6.34 19.77
C GLN A 177 15.23 -6.23 21.28
N GLN A 178 14.41 -5.45 21.99
CA GLN A 178 14.49 -5.35 23.44
C GLN A 178 14.28 -6.72 24.11
N SER A 179 13.23 -7.46 23.70
CA SER A 179 12.94 -8.79 24.24
C SER A 179 14.09 -9.79 24.01
N VAL A 180 14.72 -9.76 22.84
CA VAL A 180 15.91 -10.60 22.54
C VAL A 180 17.09 -10.22 23.45
N SER A 181 17.36 -8.93 23.63
CA SER A 181 18.43 -8.45 24.50
C SER A 181 18.20 -8.85 25.97
N GLU A 182 16.97 -8.69 26.46
CA GLU A 182 16.58 -9.12 27.80
C GLU A 182 16.76 -10.63 27.98
N LEU A 183 16.32 -11.44 27.02
CA LEU A 183 16.49 -12.89 27.06
C LEU A 183 17.97 -13.29 27.08
N GLN A 184 18.80 -12.67 26.25
CA GLN A 184 20.25 -12.92 26.25
C GLN A 184 20.89 -12.60 27.61
N ASN A 185 20.48 -11.51 28.24
CA ASN A 185 20.95 -11.15 29.58
C ASN A 185 20.49 -12.18 30.64
N VAL A 186 19.23 -12.63 30.57
CA VAL A 186 18.72 -13.69 31.45
C VAL A 186 19.54 -14.97 31.29
N ILE A 187 19.79 -15.41 30.05
CA ILE A 187 20.61 -16.60 29.76
C ILE A 187 22.00 -16.45 30.38
N LYS A 188 22.65 -15.29 30.18
CA LYS A 188 23.97 -15.02 30.75
C LYS A 188 23.97 -15.12 32.28
N VAL A 189 23.07 -14.38 32.95
CA VAL A 189 22.99 -14.37 34.42
C VAL A 189 22.68 -15.76 34.97
N CYS A 190 21.79 -16.52 34.33
CA CYS A 190 21.51 -17.90 34.70
C CYS A 190 22.72 -18.82 34.51
N ASN A 191 23.48 -18.67 33.42
CA ASN A 191 24.67 -19.46 33.15
C ASN A 191 25.80 -19.13 34.14
N ASP A 192 26.03 -17.85 34.43
CA ASP A 192 26.98 -17.41 35.45
C ASP A 192 26.64 -18.05 36.80
N LYS A 193 25.34 -18.05 37.17
CA LYS A 193 24.91 -18.69 38.42
C LYS A 193 25.05 -20.22 38.39
N LYS A 194 24.78 -20.86 37.26
CA LYS A 194 25.00 -22.32 37.09
C LYS A 194 26.46 -22.67 37.32
N LEU A 195 27.40 -21.89 36.78
CA LEU A 195 28.84 -22.11 36.96
C LEU A 195 29.25 -21.98 38.43
N GLU A 196 28.76 -20.96 39.15
CA GLU A 196 28.99 -20.84 40.60
C GLU A 196 28.49 -22.07 41.38
N VAL A 197 27.28 -22.54 41.05
CA VAL A 197 26.69 -23.72 41.71
C VAL A 197 27.45 -24.99 41.33
N GLN A 198 27.92 -25.11 40.08
CA GLN A 198 28.76 -26.22 39.63
C GLN A 198 30.05 -26.31 40.46
N GLN A 199 30.71 -25.19 40.78
CA GLN A 199 31.89 -25.21 41.66
C GLN A 199 31.61 -25.84 43.02
N VAL A 200 30.42 -25.57 43.59
CA VAL A 200 29.99 -26.20 44.85
C VAL A 200 29.78 -27.70 44.66
N LEU A 201 29.14 -28.12 43.57
CA LEU A 201 28.92 -29.53 43.27
C LEU A 201 30.22 -30.29 42.98
N GLU A 202 31.15 -29.68 42.24
CA GLU A 202 32.48 -30.22 41.95
C GLU A 202 33.30 -30.46 43.23
N PHE A 203 33.21 -29.54 44.19
CA PHE A 203 33.88 -29.68 45.50
C PHE A 203 33.49 -30.99 46.22
N PHE A 204 32.23 -31.43 46.13
CA PHE A 204 31.77 -32.70 46.73
C PHE A 204 32.04 -33.93 45.87
N GLY A 205 32.46 -33.74 44.61
CA GLY A 205 32.75 -34.80 43.66
C GLY A 205 31.51 -35.40 42.99
N GLN A 206 31.69 -35.75 41.72
CA GLN A 206 30.60 -36.19 40.83
C GLN A 206 29.87 -37.46 41.31
N ALA A 207 30.56 -38.37 42.01
CA ALA A 207 29.96 -39.60 42.52
C ALA A 207 28.89 -39.33 43.59
N LYS A 208 29.15 -38.38 44.51
CA LYS A 208 28.20 -38.04 45.57
C LYS A 208 27.01 -37.26 45.02
N VAL A 209 27.25 -36.37 44.05
CA VAL A 209 26.18 -35.66 43.34
C VAL A 209 25.25 -36.63 42.61
N ALA A 210 25.80 -37.62 41.89
CA ALA A 210 25.00 -38.62 41.19
C ALA A 210 24.12 -39.49 42.13
N GLU A 211 24.65 -39.85 43.31
CA GLU A 211 23.87 -40.56 44.34
C GLU A 211 22.68 -39.72 44.81
N VAL A 212 22.90 -38.44 45.12
CA VAL A 212 21.84 -37.53 45.60
C VAL A 212 20.82 -37.22 44.52
N VAL A 213 21.22 -37.08 43.25
CA VAL A 213 20.30 -36.88 42.12
C VAL A 213 19.35 -38.07 41.97
N ARG A 214 19.88 -39.31 42.05
CA ARG A 214 19.06 -40.53 41.93
C ARG A 214 18.04 -40.69 43.05
N GLU A 215 18.38 -40.26 44.26
CA GLU A 215 17.55 -40.47 45.45
C GLU A 215 16.58 -39.32 45.74
N SER A 216 16.81 -38.15 45.16
CA SER A 216 16.01 -36.97 45.43
C SER A 216 14.74 -36.93 44.56
N PRO A 217 13.54 -36.93 45.15
CA PRO A 217 12.29 -36.76 44.40
C PRO A 217 12.09 -35.34 43.85
N LYS A 218 12.99 -34.40 44.18
CA LYS A 218 12.92 -33.00 43.72
C LYS A 218 13.73 -32.74 42.46
N LEU A 219 14.61 -33.66 42.07
CA LEU A 219 15.53 -33.50 40.96
C LEU A 219 15.05 -34.32 39.78
N HIS A 220 15.05 -33.71 38.60
CA HIS A 220 14.77 -34.40 37.34
C HIS A 220 16.10 -34.70 36.67
N ASP A 221 16.28 -35.94 36.23
CA ASP A 221 17.47 -36.33 35.46
C ASP A 221 17.36 -35.72 34.05
N PRO A 222 18.25 -34.81 33.64
CA PRO A 222 18.20 -34.22 32.30
C PRO A 222 18.48 -35.24 31.18
N SER A 223 18.96 -36.45 31.49
CA SER A 223 19.08 -37.54 30.52
C SER A 223 17.79 -38.36 30.38
N ALA A 224 16.80 -38.17 31.25
CA ALA A 224 15.46 -38.71 31.06
C ALA A 224 14.73 -37.75 30.11
N ALA A 225 14.69 -38.10 28.82
CA ALA A 225 13.88 -37.39 27.84
C ALA A 225 12.42 -37.26 28.36
N PRO A 226 11.71 -36.17 28.02
CA PRO A 226 10.28 -36.11 28.28
C PRO A 226 9.61 -37.27 27.55
N ASP A 227 8.88 -38.13 28.28
CA ASP A 227 7.97 -39.10 27.68
C ASP A 227 6.92 -38.32 26.87
N THR A 228 7.16 -38.15 25.58
CA THR A 228 6.14 -37.76 24.60
C THR A 228 5.21 -38.95 24.44
N THR A 229 4.38 -39.23 25.45
CA THR A 229 3.16 -39.99 25.26
C THR A 229 2.18 -39.10 24.52
N ALA A 230 2.22 -39.18 23.20
CA ALA A 230 1.11 -38.75 22.36
C ALA A 230 -0.12 -39.62 22.68
N SER A 231 -1.22 -39.00 23.06
CA SER A 231 -2.58 -39.50 22.94
C SER A 231 -3.52 -38.32 22.76
#